data_AF-A0A7C6KD15-F1
#
_entry.id   AF-A0A7C6KD15-F1
#
_cell.length_a   1.000
_cell.length_b   1.000
_cell.length_c   1.000
_cell.angle_alpha   90.00
_cell.angle_beta   90.00
_cell.angle_gamma   90.00
#
_symmetry.space_group_name_H-M   'P 1'
#
loop_
_entity.id
_entity.type
_entity.pdbx_description
1 polymer ?
#
loop_
_entity_poly.entity_id
_entity_poly.type
_entity_poly.pdbx_seq_one_letter_code
_entity_poly.pdbx_strand_id
1 'polypeptide(L)'
;MAELLSQSFPAIRQRGPWGLWLRSKRLLLFSAQIALALLSPRFHQAPLYQRTAQVLCSSAWQTLTSYLLACTLISAVLTRLVTVSAASYGLSHLALEGVLRVFVIEILPLAATLFVATRAVPPALRHFAQASVRRQATLADVLPCVLGNATAVLVLAVFAGILSLVVAYLVVHGLSPWALPAYGRLIGQVFDPVLSLVLLSKIVWFGLAVGLAPTTAVLETQQTPASLEMRIMVRLLFALLLVEVFFLALRLF
;
A
#
# COMPACT_ATOMS: atom_id res chain seq x y z
N MET A 1 -34.22 42.92 -3.64
CA MET A 1 -35.22 41.93 -4.12
C MET A 1 -34.56 40.70 -4.75
N ALA A 2 -33.45 40.20 -4.17
CA ALA A 2 -32.67 39.04 -4.64
C ALA A 2 -32.29 38.09 -3.49
N GLU A 3 -32.89 38.28 -2.30
CA GLU A 3 -32.55 37.56 -1.07
C GLU A 3 -33.61 36.54 -0.63
N LEU A 4 -34.70 36.36 -1.40
CA LEU A 4 -35.84 35.52 -1.02
C LEU A 4 -35.97 34.20 -1.81
N LEU A 5 -35.04 33.88 -2.71
CA LEU A 5 -35.09 32.64 -3.51
C LEU A 5 -34.07 31.56 -3.11
N SER A 6 -33.32 31.75 -2.02
CA SER A 6 -32.34 30.77 -1.52
C SER A 6 -32.90 29.77 -0.50
N GLN A 7 -34.20 29.82 -0.16
CA GLN A 7 -34.79 29.01 0.91
C GLN A 7 -35.49 27.71 0.49
N SER A 8 -35.45 27.31 -0.79
CA SER A 8 -36.22 26.15 -1.28
C SER A 8 -35.37 25.03 -1.86
N PHE A 9 -34.31 24.62 -1.17
CA PHE A 9 -33.73 23.28 -1.37
C PHE A 9 -33.82 22.47 -0.07
N PRO A 10 -34.83 21.61 0.08
CA PRO A 10 -34.93 20.76 1.26
C PRO A 10 -33.74 19.80 1.30
N ALA A 11 -33.12 19.71 2.47
CA ALA A 11 -32.07 18.75 2.79
C ALA A 11 -32.60 17.33 2.57
N ILE A 12 -32.22 16.72 1.45
CA ILE A 12 -32.47 15.30 1.18
C ILE A 12 -31.58 14.48 2.13
N ARG A 13 -32.08 14.26 3.34
CA ARG A 13 -31.53 13.32 4.32
C ARG A 13 -31.91 11.90 3.87
N GLN A 14 -31.20 11.36 2.89
CA GLN A 14 -31.33 9.95 2.49
C GLN A 14 -30.51 9.06 3.44
N ARG A 15 -31.09 8.74 4.60
CA ARG A 15 -30.66 7.62 5.46
C ARG A 15 -31.47 6.36 5.10
N GLY A 16 -31.25 5.83 3.89
CA GLY A 16 -31.82 4.55 3.46
C GLY A 16 -30.72 3.59 2.98
N PRO A 17 -30.90 2.26 3.09
CA PRO A 17 -29.93 1.26 2.62
C PRO A 17 -29.62 1.39 1.11
N TRP A 18 -30.55 1.97 0.35
CA TRP A 18 -30.38 2.35 -1.05
C TRP A 18 -29.29 3.43 -1.27
N GLY A 19 -29.10 4.36 -0.33
CA GLY A 19 -28.08 5.41 -0.41
C GLY A 19 -26.65 4.89 -0.15
N LEU A 20 -26.52 3.82 0.64
CA LEU A 20 -25.26 3.08 0.78
C LEU A 20 -24.92 2.39 -0.55
N TRP A 21 -25.89 1.72 -1.18
CA TRP A 21 -25.72 1.01 -2.46
C TRP A 21 -25.35 1.95 -3.62
N LEU A 22 -25.98 3.13 -3.69
CA LEU A 22 -25.65 4.19 -4.66
C LEU A 22 -24.26 4.80 -4.40
N ARG A 23 -23.83 4.94 -3.14
CA ARG A 23 -22.45 5.36 -2.80
C ARG A 23 -21.43 4.27 -3.15
N SER A 24 -21.73 2.99 -2.94
CA SER A 24 -20.87 1.86 -3.34
C SER A 24 -20.67 1.82 -4.85
N LYS A 25 -21.75 1.98 -5.63
CA LYS A 25 -21.66 2.07 -7.10
C LYS A 25 -20.83 3.25 -7.58
N ARG A 26 -20.99 4.43 -6.94
CA ARG A 26 -20.15 5.60 -7.26
C ARG A 26 -18.68 5.38 -6.92
N LEU A 27 -18.39 4.75 -5.79
CA LEU A 27 -17.02 4.37 -5.40
C LEU A 27 -16.39 3.40 -6.39
N LEU A 28 -17.14 2.37 -6.82
CA LEU A 28 -16.70 1.39 -7.81
C LEU A 28 -16.51 2.00 -9.20
N LEU A 29 -17.41 2.89 -9.61
CA LEU A 29 -17.28 3.59 -10.90
C LEU A 29 -16.13 4.59 -10.89
N PHE A 30 -15.88 5.26 -9.76
CA PHE A 30 -14.77 6.21 -9.61
C PHE A 30 -13.42 5.48 -9.53
N SER A 31 -13.33 4.38 -8.79
CA SER A 31 -12.14 3.53 -8.77
C SER A 31 -11.88 2.88 -10.13
N ALA A 32 -12.93 2.45 -10.84
CA ALA A 32 -12.82 1.92 -12.20
C ALA A 32 -12.35 2.99 -13.19
N GLN A 33 -12.84 4.23 -13.12
CA GLN A 33 -12.38 5.33 -13.97
C GLN A 33 -10.91 5.71 -13.70
N ILE A 34 -10.48 5.68 -12.43
CA ILE A 34 -9.07 5.90 -12.05
C ILE A 34 -8.19 4.74 -12.53
N ALA A 35 -8.63 3.50 -12.38
CA ALA A 35 -7.93 2.32 -12.91
C ALA A 35 -7.80 2.38 -14.44
N LEU A 36 -8.87 2.75 -15.15
CA LEU A 36 -8.87 2.89 -16.60
C LEU A 36 -7.99 4.06 -17.08
N ALA A 37 -7.92 5.15 -16.30
CA ALA A 37 -7.01 6.26 -16.56
C ALA A 37 -5.53 5.87 -16.34
N LEU A 38 -5.24 5.04 -15.32
CA LEU A 38 -3.90 4.50 -15.04
C LEU A 38 -3.38 3.59 -16.17
N LEU A 39 -4.27 2.90 -16.88
CA LEU A 39 -3.95 1.98 -18.00
C LEU A 39 -3.80 2.69 -19.36
N SER A 40 -4.15 3.97 -19.47
CA SER A 40 -4.09 4.69 -20.75
C SER A 40 -2.71 5.32 -20.99
N PRO A 41 -2.03 5.06 -22.13
CA PRO A 41 -0.68 5.57 -22.41
C PRO A 41 -0.57 7.09 -22.63
N ARG A 42 -1.70 7.82 -22.68
CA ARG A 42 -1.75 9.26 -23.03
C ARG A 42 -1.50 10.23 -21.87
N PHE A 43 -1.09 9.73 -20.70
CA PHE A 43 -0.94 10.51 -19.46
C PHE A 43 0.48 11.03 -19.15
N HIS A 44 1.45 10.84 -20.06
CA HIS A 44 2.82 11.39 -19.94
C HIS A 44 2.87 12.89 -20.28
N GLN A 45 2.20 13.74 -19.49
CA GLN A 45 2.39 15.20 -19.56
C GLN A 45 3.30 15.66 -18.42
N ALA A 46 4.32 16.47 -18.75
CA ALA A 46 5.33 16.99 -17.84
C ALA A 46 4.81 17.57 -16.48
N PRO A 47 3.67 18.28 -16.41
CA PRO A 47 3.19 18.82 -15.13
C PRO A 47 2.67 17.76 -14.14
N LEU A 48 2.18 16.61 -14.62
CA LEU A 48 1.68 15.53 -13.75
C LEU A 48 2.84 14.81 -13.04
N TYR A 49 3.93 14.57 -13.79
CA TYR A 49 5.15 13.93 -13.27
C TYR A 49 5.76 14.72 -12.11
N GLN A 50 5.84 16.05 -12.22
CA GLN A 50 6.38 16.90 -11.15
C GLN A 50 5.55 16.81 -9.86
N ARG A 51 4.22 16.81 -9.96
CA ARG A 51 3.32 16.68 -8.81
C ARG A 51 3.41 15.30 -8.16
N THR A 52 3.46 14.24 -8.98
CA THR A 52 3.65 12.88 -8.47
C THR A 52 5.01 12.72 -7.80
N ALA A 53 6.08 13.28 -8.37
CA ALA A 53 7.42 13.25 -7.77
C ALA A 53 7.47 13.97 -6.41
N GLN A 54 6.76 15.09 -6.25
CA GLN A 54 6.69 15.80 -4.97
C GLN A 54 5.94 14.98 -3.90
N VAL A 55 4.82 14.34 -4.26
CA VAL A 55 4.09 13.45 -3.34
C VAL A 55 4.93 12.22 -2.99
N LEU A 56 5.63 11.65 -3.96
CA LEU A 56 6.55 10.53 -3.74
C LEU A 56 7.71 10.93 -2.84
N CYS A 57 8.39 12.05 -3.10
CA CYS A 57 9.52 12.50 -2.27
C CYS A 57 9.08 12.78 -0.83
N SER A 58 7.95 13.45 -0.64
CA SER A 58 7.45 13.71 0.72
C SER A 58 7.02 12.43 1.44
N SER A 59 6.36 11.51 0.72
CA SER A 59 5.87 10.25 1.30
C SER A 59 6.97 9.21 1.52
N ALA A 60 7.90 9.04 0.58
CA ALA A 60 8.96 8.05 0.62
C ALA A 60 10.15 8.51 1.48
N TRP A 61 10.63 9.75 1.36
CA TRP A 61 11.87 10.15 2.05
C TRP A 61 11.74 10.13 3.57
N GLN A 62 10.62 10.62 4.11
CA GLN A 62 10.39 10.61 5.56
C GLN A 62 10.12 9.20 6.11
N THR A 63 9.60 8.30 5.27
CA THR A 63 9.23 6.96 5.72
C THR A 63 10.34 5.93 5.57
N LEU A 64 11.23 6.12 4.60
CA LEU A 64 12.24 5.15 4.22
C LEU A 64 13.15 4.78 5.40
N THR A 65 13.74 5.76 6.10
CA THR A 65 14.76 5.48 7.12
C THR A 65 14.23 4.64 8.28
N SER A 66 13.08 5.02 8.84
CA SER A 66 12.49 4.33 9.99
C SER A 66 11.95 2.96 9.61
N TYR A 67 11.36 2.84 8.42
CA TYR A 67 10.90 1.57 7.91
C TYR A 67 12.05 0.60 7.61
N LEU A 68 13.12 1.05 6.96
CA LEU A 68 14.29 0.20 6.65
C LEU A 68 15.02 -0.23 7.93
N LEU A 69 15.08 0.63 8.95
CA LEU A 69 15.67 0.26 10.24
C LEU A 69 14.84 -0.81 10.94
N ALA A 70 13.51 -0.65 10.98
CA ALA A 70 12.60 -1.68 11.50
C ALA A 70 12.71 -2.98 10.70
N CYS A 71 12.72 -2.90 9.37
CA CYS A 71 12.87 -4.04 8.48
C CYS A 71 14.20 -4.76 8.72
N THR A 72 15.30 -4.04 8.89
CA THR A 72 16.63 -4.63 9.19
C THR A 72 16.58 -5.43 10.48
N LEU A 73 16.06 -4.82 11.54
CA LEU A 73 15.98 -5.44 12.86
C LEU A 73 15.07 -6.68 12.84
N ILE A 74 13.86 -6.54 12.30
CA ILE A 74 12.89 -7.64 12.21
C ILE A 74 13.43 -8.76 11.33
N SER A 75 14.02 -8.44 10.18
CA SER A 75 14.63 -9.43 9.29
C SER A 75 15.76 -10.19 9.96
N ALA A 76 16.62 -9.50 10.71
CA ALA A 76 17.74 -10.13 11.40
C ALA A 76 17.26 -11.07 12.51
N VAL A 77 16.35 -10.58 13.35
CA VAL A 77 15.76 -11.36 14.45
C VAL A 77 15.00 -12.57 13.89
N LEU A 78 14.14 -12.37 12.90
CA LEU A 78 13.34 -13.46 12.34
C LEU A 78 14.21 -14.51 11.66
N THR A 79 15.22 -14.09 10.89
CA THR A 79 16.16 -15.03 10.27
C THR A 79 16.88 -15.84 11.34
N ARG A 80 17.34 -15.21 12.41
CA ARG A 80 18.00 -15.92 13.51
C ARG A 80 17.05 -16.88 14.23
N LEU A 81 15.81 -16.48 14.49
CA LEU A 81 14.82 -17.33 15.14
C LEU A 81 14.52 -18.55 14.27
N VAL A 82 14.19 -18.35 13.00
CA VAL A 82 13.84 -19.45 12.09
C VAL A 82 15.03 -20.39 11.88
N THR A 83 16.25 -19.88 11.73
CA THR A 83 17.43 -20.72 11.53
C THR A 83 17.78 -21.56 12.75
N VAL A 84 17.73 -20.98 13.95
CA VAL A 84 17.96 -21.72 15.21
C VAL A 84 16.85 -22.76 15.42
N SER A 85 15.59 -22.39 15.22
CA SER A 85 14.46 -23.33 15.34
C SER A 85 14.55 -24.47 14.33
N ALA A 86 14.82 -24.17 13.06
CA ALA A 86 14.92 -25.17 12.02
C ALA A 86 16.09 -26.14 12.25
N ALA A 87 17.22 -25.65 12.78
CA ALA A 87 18.34 -26.50 13.15
C ALA A 87 17.95 -27.52 14.23
N SER A 88 17.17 -27.11 15.24
CA SER A 88 16.68 -28.02 16.29
C SER A 88 15.75 -29.12 15.76
N TYR A 89 15.07 -28.90 14.62
CA TYR A 89 14.20 -29.88 13.98
C TYR A 89 14.87 -30.63 12.82
N GLY A 90 16.16 -30.39 12.53
CA GLY A 90 16.84 -30.98 11.37
C GLY A 90 16.38 -30.42 10.01
N LEU A 91 15.65 -29.31 10.00
CA LEU A 91 15.06 -28.64 8.82
C LEU A 91 15.87 -27.42 8.37
N SER A 92 17.15 -27.34 8.69
CA SER A 92 18.02 -26.19 8.39
C SER A 92 18.02 -25.78 6.92
N HIS A 93 17.86 -26.76 6.02
CA HIS A 93 17.75 -26.54 4.57
C HIS A 93 16.51 -25.73 4.16
N LEU A 94 15.41 -25.81 4.92
CA LEU A 94 14.18 -25.06 4.66
C LEU A 94 14.12 -23.72 5.39
N ALA A 95 15.06 -23.44 6.30
CA ALA A 95 15.00 -22.24 7.14
C ALA A 95 14.96 -20.97 6.29
N LEU A 96 15.90 -20.87 5.34
CA LEU A 96 16.03 -19.70 4.49
C LEU A 96 14.88 -19.60 3.49
N GLU A 97 14.47 -20.73 2.90
CA GLU A 97 13.30 -20.79 2.03
C GLU A 97 12.03 -20.33 2.75
N GLY A 98 11.81 -20.78 3.99
CA GLY A 98 10.68 -20.37 4.81
C GLY A 98 10.69 -18.89 5.14
N VAL A 99 11.85 -18.32 5.51
CA VAL A 99 12.01 -16.88 5.73
C VAL A 99 11.65 -16.12 4.45
N LEU A 100 12.20 -16.50 3.29
CA LEU A 100 11.90 -15.82 2.03
C LEU A 100 10.41 -15.90 1.69
N ARG A 101 9.83 -17.10 1.73
CA ARG A 101 8.44 -17.34 1.33
C ARG A 101 7.40 -16.69 2.24
N VAL A 102 7.64 -16.63 3.54
CA VAL A 102 6.67 -16.11 4.52
C VAL A 102 6.97 -14.65 4.84
N PHE A 103 8.22 -14.34 5.21
CA PHE A 103 8.56 -12.99 5.63
C PHE A 103 8.67 -12.03 4.46
N VAL A 104 9.49 -12.37 3.45
CA VAL A 104 9.78 -11.46 2.33
C VAL A 104 8.60 -11.30 1.39
N ILE A 105 7.91 -12.40 1.09
CA ILE A 105 6.85 -12.41 0.08
C ILE A 105 5.47 -12.10 0.69
N GLU A 106 5.17 -12.59 1.89
CA GLU A 106 3.85 -12.33 2.49
C GLU A 106 3.85 -11.07 3.36
N ILE A 107 4.69 -11.05 4.40
CA ILE A 107 4.61 -10.05 5.47
C ILE A 107 5.18 -8.69 5.04
N LEU A 108 6.31 -8.68 4.35
CA LEU A 108 7.04 -7.45 4.00
C LEU A 108 6.22 -6.47 3.14
N PRO A 109 5.52 -6.90 2.08
CA PRO A 109 4.68 -6.01 1.28
C PRO A 109 3.54 -5.39 2.09
N LEU A 110 2.90 -6.18 2.96
CA LEU A 110 1.86 -5.66 3.86
C LEU A 110 2.44 -4.63 4.84
N ALA A 111 3.60 -4.91 5.43
CA ALA A 111 4.29 -4.00 6.33
C ALA A 111 4.68 -2.69 5.64
N ALA A 112 5.23 -2.75 4.41
CA ALA A 112 5.54 -1.56 3.60
C ALA A 112 4.30 -0.71 3.39
N THR A 113 3.20 -1.36 3.02
CA THR A 113 1.93 -0.72 2.72
C THR A 113 1.33 -0.04 3.95
N LEU A 114 1.32 -0.72 5.11
CA LEU A 114 0.87 -0.15 6.38
C LEU A 114 1.73 1.05 6.78
N PHE A 115 3.04 0.97 6.58
CA PHE A 115 3.94 2.06 6.91
C PHE A 115 3.67 3.30 6.05
N VAL A 116 3.52 3.13 4.73
CA VAL A 116 3.10 4.23 3.84
C VAL A 116 1.73 4.75 4.25
N ALA A 117 0.77 3.86 4.53
CA ALA A 117 -0.59 4.24 4.92
C ALA A 117 -0.61 5.17 6.14
N THR A 118 0.12 4.82 7.20
CA THR A 118 0.15 5.60 8.45
C THR A 118 0.77 6.99 8.29
N ARG A 119 1.59 7.20 7.24
CA ARG A 119 2.40 8.41 7.06
C ARG A 119 1.86 9.30 5.95
N ALA A 120 1.47 8.73 4.83
CA ALA A 120 1.02 9.46 3.64
C ALA A 120 -0.49 9.72 3.64
N VAL A 121 -1.30 8.85 4.22
CA VAL A 121 -2.77 8.98 4.15
C VAL A 121 -3.30 10.09 5.05
N PRO A 122 -2.89 10.25 6.33
CA PRO A 122 -3.40 11.34 7.18
C PRO A 122 -3.24 12.76 6.59
N PRO A 123 -2.07 13.19 6.09
CA PRO A 123 -1.93 14.51 5.49
C PRO A 123 -2.76 14.66 4.20
N ALA A 124 -2.80 13.62 3.35
CA ALA A 124 -3.62 13.63 2.14
C ALA A 124 -5.11 13.75 2.49
N LEU A 125 -5.56 13.04 3.52
CA LEU A 125 -6.94 13.05 3.98
C LEU A 125 -7.40 14.45 4.42
N ARG A 126 -6.56 15.14 5.18
CA ARG A 126 -6.83 16.53 5.63
C ARG A 126 -6.91 17.48 4.44
N HIS A 127 -6.04 17.32 3.45
CA HIS A 127 -6.07 18.10 2.23
C HIS A 127 -7.39 17.92 1.45
N PHE A 128 -7.82 16.67 1.23
CA PHE A 128 -9.06 16.39 0.50
C PHE A 128 -10.32 16.74 1.30
N ALA A 129 -10.29 16.63 2.63
CA ALA A 129 -11.38 17.08 3.49
C ALA A 129 -11.57 18.61 3.43
N GLN A 130 -10.49 19.39 3.30
CA GLN A 130 -10.60 20.85 3.10
C GLN A 130 -11.06 21.21 1.69
N ALA A 131 -10.58 20.48 0.67
CA ALA A 131 -10.97 20.68 -0.72
C ALA A 131 -12.45 20.34 -0.98
N SER A 132 -13.01 19.36 -0.23
CA SER A 132 -14.43 19.00 -0.31
C SER A 132 -15.34 20.11 0.24
N VAL A 133 -14.94 20.75 1.34
CA VAL A 133 -15.64 21.93 1.90
C VAL A 133 -15.63 23.09 0.90
N ARG A 134 -14.52 23.29 0.18
CA ARG A 134 -14.39 24.32 -0.86
C ARG A 134 -15.04 23.96 -2.20
N ARG A 135 -15.59 22.74 -2.35
CA ARG A 135 -16.19 22.20 -3.59
C ARG A 135 -15.25 22.25 -4.80
N GLN A 136 -13.95 22.06 -4.56
CA GLN A 136 -12.86 22.22 -5.55
C GLN A 136 -12.19 20.90 -5.97
N ALA A 137 -12.60 19.75 -5.42
CA ALA A 137 -11.92 18.49 -5.72
C ALA A 137 -12.19 18.02 -7.17
N THR A 138 -11.16 18.10 -8.01
CA THR A 138 -11.20 17.58 -9.39
C THR A 138 -10.40 16.28 -9.53
N LEU A 139 -10.70 15.49 -10.57
CA LEU A 139 -9.95 14.26 -10.89
C LEU A 139 -8.44 14.54 -11.09
N ALA A 140 -8.07 15.74 -11.53
CA ALA A 140 -6.70 16.16 -11.74
C ALA A 140 -5.89 16.31 -10.43
N ASP A 141 -6.56 16.51 -9.28
CA ASP A 141 -5.92 16.63 -7.97
C ASP A 141 -5.76 15.27 -7.27
N VAL A 142 -6.63 14.33 -7.61
CA VAL A 142 -6.65 12.98 -7.02
C VAL A 142 -5.56 12.09 -7.64
N LEU A 143 -5.38 12.18 -8.96
CA LEU A 143 -4.51 11.27 -9.72
C LEU A 143 -3.04 11.28 -9.24
N PRO A 144 -2.40 12.45 -8.98
CA PRO A 144 -1.02 12.49 -8.51
C PRO A 144 -0.86 11.89 -7.11
N CYS A 145 -1.88 12.01 -6.25
CA CYS A 145 -1.86 11.43 -4.91
C CYS A 145 -1.95 9.90 -4.96
N VAL A 146 -2.87 9.36 -5.77
CA VAL A 146 -3.01 7.91 -5.96
C VAL A 146 -1.70 7.31 -6.48
N LEU A 147 -1.14 7.92 -7.54
CA LEU A 147 0.11 7.49 -8.15
C LEU A 147 1.31 7.64 -7.20
N GLY A 148 1.42 8.75 -6.50
CA GLY A 148 2.51 9.00 -5.56
C GLY A 148 2.52 8.01 -4.39
N ASN A 149 1.35 7.70 -3.85
CA ASN A 149 1.23 6.72 -2.77
C ASN A 149 1.46 5.29 -3.26
N ALA A 150 0.92 4.92 -4.43
CA ALA A 150 1.13 3.59 -5.01
C ALA A 150 2.61 3.34 -5.36
N THR A 151 3.27 4.34 -5.93
CA THR A 151 4.71 4.28 -6.22
C THR A 151 5.55 4.24 -4.94
N ALA A 152 5.16 4.96 -3.90
CA ALA A 152 5.83 4.88 -2.59
C ALA A 152 5.74 3.46 -1.99
N VAL A 153 4.57 2.80 -2.05
CA VAL A 153 4.40 1.40 -1.60
C VAL A 153 5.34 0.47 -2.38
N LEU A 154 5.37 0.60 -3.70
CA LEU A 154 6.22 -0.22 -4.56
C LEU A 154 7.71 -0.02 -4.23
N VAL A 155 8.16 1.23 -4.12
CA VAL A 155 9.56 1.57 -3.78
C VAL A 155 9.91 1.00 -2.41
N LEU A 156 9.11 1.24 -1.37
CA LEU A 156 9.39 0.74 -0.03
C LEU A 156 9.43 -0.79 0.02
N ALA A 157 8.48 -1.47 -0.65
CA ALA A 157 8.44 -2.93 -0.70
C ALA A 157 9.69 -3.52 -1.37
N VAL A 158 10.13 -2.94 -2.50
CA VAL A 158 11.34 -3.40 -3.22
C VAL A 158 12.58 -3.18 -2.38
N PHE A 159 12.78 -1.98 -1.83
CA PHE A 159 13.97 -1.66 -1.03
C PHE A 159 14.03 -2.51 0.24
N ALA A 160 12.92 -2.69 0.94
CA ALA A 160 12.87 -3.53 2.14
C ALA A 160 13.03 -5.02 1.82
N GLY A 161 12.52 -5.49 0.67
CA GLY A 161 12.77 -6.83 0.18
C GLY A 161 14.26 -7.08 -0.07
N ILE A 162 14.92 -6.21 -0.84
CA ILE A 162 16.37 -6.30 -1.11
C ILE A 162 17.17 -6.25 0.19
N LEU A 163 16.85 -5.30 1.07
CA LEU A 163 17.51 -5.17 2.36
C LEU A 163 17.34 -6.42 3.23
N SER A 164 16.14 -7.01 3.25
CA SER A 164 15.87 -8.26 3.95
C SER A 164 16.68 -9.42 3.38
N LEU A 165 16.83 -9.53 2.05
CA LEU A 165 17.70 -10.52 1.42
C LEU A 165 19.16 -10.34 1.85
N VAL A 166 19.67 -9.12 1.90
CA VAL A 166 21.04 -8.84 2.34
C VAL A 166 21.22 -9.20 3.81
N VAL A 167 20.29 -8.80 4.67
CA VAL A 167 20.33 -9.10 6.10
C VAL A 167 20.26 -10.60 6.36
N ALA A 168 19.38 -11.32 5.67
CA ALA A 168 19.27 -12.77 5.81
C ALA A 168 20.58 -13.47 5.43
N TYR A 169 21.24 -13.03 4.36
CA TYR A 169 22.56 -13.53 3.96
C TYR A 169 23.60 -13.30 5.07
N LEU A 170 23.70 -12.06 5.56
CA LEU A 170 24.68 -11.70 6.58
C LEU A 170 24.47 -12.46 7.90
N VAL A 171 23.22 -12.72 8.29
CA VAL A 171 22.90 -13.46 9.51
C VAL A 171 23.27 -14.94 9.41
N VAL A 172 23.10 -15.55 8.24
CA VAL A 172 23.32 -16.99 8.04
C VAL A 172 24.76 -17.31 7.66
N HIS A 173 25.33 -16.54 6.73
CA HIS A 173 26.62 -16.82 6.12
C HIS A 173 27.73 -15.87 6.58
N GLY A 174 27.41 -14.83 7.35
CA GLY A 174 28.35 -13.79 7.72
C GLY A 174 28.85 -13.01 6.49
N LEU A 175 30.14 -12.65 6.51
CA LEU A 175 30.81 -11.95 5.40
C LEU A 175 31.46 -12.91 4.39
N SER A 176 31.20 -14.22 4.49
CA SER A 176 31.80 -15.21 3.59
C SER A 176 31.23 -15.04 2.17
N PRO A 177 32.03 -14.86 1.11
CA PRO A 177 31.52 -14.71 -0.27
C PRO A 177 31.19 -16.04 -0.94
N TRP A 178 31.67 -17.16 -0.40
CA TRP A 178 31.56 -18.49 -1.02
C TRP A 178 30.13 -19.04 -1.07
N ALA A 179 29.23 -18.49 -0.24
CA ALA A 179 27.82 -18.87 -0.20
C ALA A 179 26.96 -18.13 -1.24
N LEU A 180 27.46 -17.08 -1.89
CA LEU A 180 26.69 -16.27 -2.85
C LEU A 180 26.08 -17.11 -4.00
N PRO A 181 26.79 -18.06 -4.64
CA PRO A 181 26.20 -18.84 -5.73
C PRO A 181 25.06 -19.76 -5.28
N ALA A 182 25.18 -20.35 -4.08
CA ALA A 182 24.14 -21.19 -3.51
C ALA A 182 22.93 -20.36 -3.07
N TYR A 183 23.19 -19.21 -2.43
CA TYR A 183 22.15 -18.28 -1.98
C TYR A 183 21.36 -17.69 -3.15
N GLY A 184 22.04 -17.24 -4.21
CA GLY A 184 21.38 -16.71 -5.41
C GLY A 184 20.50 -17.75 -6.10
N ARG A 185 20.92 -19.03 -6.09
CA ARG A 185 20.12 -20.13 -6.63
C ARG A 185 18.86 -20.38 -5.79
N LEU A 186 18.97 -20.34 -4.46
CA LEU A 186 17.82 -20.44 -3.55
C LEU A 186 16.83 -19.29 -3.76
N ILE A 187 17.31 -18.06 -3.90
CA ILE A 187 16.46 -16.91 -4.25
C ILE A 187 15.75 -17.17 -5.57
N GLY A 188 16.46 -17.59 -6.62
CA GLY A 188 15.86 -17.88 -7.92
C GLY A 188 14.81 -19.00 -7.88
N GLN A 189 15.00 -20.01 -7.04
CA GLN A 189 14.03 -21.10 -6.84
C GLN A 189 12.79 -20.64 -6.06
N VAL A 190 12.95 -19.73 -5.10
CA VAL A 190 11.83 -19.19 -4.33
C VAL A 190 11.02 -18.20 -5.17
N PHE A 191 11.69 -17.31 -5.90
CA PHE A 191 11.07 -16.32 -6.78
C PHE A 191 10.78 -16.90 -8.17
N ASP A 192 9.98 -17.98 -8.21
CA ASP A 192 9.43 -18.51 -9.45
C ASP A 192 8.63 -17.43 -10.21
N PRO A 193 8.54 -17.48 -11.56
CA PRO A 193 7.76 -16.51 -12.34
C PRO A 193 6.32 -16.34 -11.85
N VAL A 194 5.65 -17.41 -11.42
CA VAL A 194 4.29 -17.35 -10.90
C VAL A 194 4.25 -16.58 -9.60
N LEU A 195 5.16 -16.87 -8.66
CA LEU A 195 5.20 -16.20 -7.36
C LEU A 195 5.58 -14.72 -7.50
N SER A 196 6.48 -14.41 -8.43
CA SER A 196 6.84 -13.03 -8.76
C SER A 196 5.65 -12.26 -9.33
N LEU A 197 4.81 -12.89 -10.16
CA LEU A 197 3.59 -12.28 -10.69
C LEU A 197 2.54 -12.05 -9.60
N VAL A 198 2.38 -13.01 -8.69
CA VAL A 198 1.50 -12.91 -7.50
C VAL A 198 1.95 -11.75 -6.61
N LEU A 199 3.25 -11.68 -6.29
CA LEU A 199 3.84 -10.61 -5.49
C LEU A 199 3.65 -9.24 -6.15
N LEU A 200 3.92 -9.14 -7.45
CA LEU A 200 3.73 -7.89 -8.19
C LEU A 200 2.25 -7.45 -8.16
N SER A 201 1.34 -8.37 -8.41
CA SER A 201 -0.11 -8.13 -8.36
C SER A 201 -0.53 -7.63 -6.98
N LYS A 202 -0.03 -8.27 -5.92
CA LYS A 202 -0.29 -7.89 -4.53
C LYS A 202 0.17 -6.46 -4.22
N ILE A 203 1.40 -6.11 -4.61
CA ILE A 203 1.94 -4.75 -4.44
C ILE A 203 1.09 -3.71 -5.20
N VAL A 204 0.62 -4.05 -6.40
CA VAL A 204 -0.27 -3.17 -7.19
C VAL A 204 -1.60 -2.95 -6.45
N TRP A 205 -2.26 -4.01 -5.97
CA TRP A 205 -3.51 -3.90 -5.22
C TRP A 205 -3.35 -3.10 -3.92
N PHE A 206 -2.23 -3.30 -3.21
CA PHE A 206 -1.87 -2.51 -2.03
C PHE A 206 -1.64 -1.04 -2.34
N GLY A 207 -0.88 -0.73 -3.39
CA GLY A 207 -0.65 0.63 -3.84
C GLY A 207 -1.96 1.34 -4.21
N LEU A 208 -2.86 0.64 -4.92
CA LEU A 208 -4.18 1.15 -5.26
C LEU A 208 -5.04 1.41 -4.01
N ALA A 209 -5.07 0.47 -3.06
CA ALA A 209 -5.84 0.63 -1.82
C ALA A 209 -5.38 1.87 -1.02
N VAL A 210 -4.07 2.03 -0.83
CA VAL A 210 -3.50 3.19 -0.11
C VAL A 210 -3.70 4.49 -0.88
N GLY A 211 -3.52 4.46 -2.21
CA GLY A 211 -3.72 5.62 -3.06
C GLY A 211 -5.16 6.12 -3.07
N LEU A 212 -6.13 5.22 -3.10
CA LEU A 212 -7.55 5.56 -3.14
C LEU A 212 -8.13 5.92 -1.76
N ALA A 213 -7.56 5.43 -0.66
CA ALA A 213 -8.06 5.69 0.70
C ALA A 213 -8.39 7.17 1.00
N PRO A 214 -7.47 8.15 0.77
CA PRO A 214 -7.75 9.54 1.10
C PRO A 214 -8.82 10.19 0.22
N THR A 215 -9.04 9.66 -0.99
CA THR A 215 -10.04 10.21 -1.94
C THR A 215 -11.47 10.03 -1.43
N THR A 216 -11.69 9.03 -0.58
CA THR A 216 -13.00 8.74 0.00
C THR A 216 -13.49 9.84 0.95
N ALA A 217 -12.58 10.67 1.50
CA ALA A 217 -12.94 11.83 2.32
C ALA A 217 -13.79 12.85 1.58
N VAL A 218 -13.62 12.98 0.25
CA VAL A 218 -14.42 13.91 -0.56
C VAL A 218 -15.91 13.55 -0.51
N LEU A 219 -16.23 12.27 -0.27
CA LEU A 219 -17.59 11.76 -0.19
C LEU A 219 -18.19 11.85 1.22
N GLU A 220 -17.39 12.12 2.26
CA GLU A 220 -17.82 12.11 3.67
C GLU A 220 -17.80 13.54 4.26
N THR A 221 -18.93 14.25 4.19
CA THR A 221 -19.05 15.68 4.52
C THR A 221 -19.48 16.03 5.95
N GLN A 222 -19.73 15.06 6.84
CA GLN A 222 -20.37 15.31 8.15
C GLN A 222 -19.65 14.68 9.35
N GLN A 223 -18.32 14.53 9.32
CA GLN A 223 -17.55 13.89 10.40
C GLN A 223 -16.49 14.85 10.94
N THR A 224 -16.15 14.73 12.22
CA THR A 224 -14.98 15.42 12.77
C THR A 224 -13.71 14.86 12.12
N PRO A 225 -12.66 15.68 11.89
CA PRO A 225 -11.48 15.25 11.15
C PRO A 225 -10.81 14.01 11.76
N ALA A 226 -10.78 13.89 13.10
CA ALA A 226 -10.19 12.75 13.79
C ALA A 226 -11.00 11.45 13.65
N SER A 227 -12.34 11.52 13.71
CA SER A 227 -13.20 10.33 13.58
C SER A 227 -13.21 9.78 12.15
N LEU A 228 -13.10 10.68 11.16
CA LEU A 228 -12.95 10.35 9.76
C LEU A 228 -11.59 9.68 9.48
N GLU A 229 -10.50 10.21 10.03
CA GLU A 229 -9.16 9.65 9.91
C GLU A 229 -9.10 8.21 10.44
N MET A 230 -9.58 7.98 11.67
CA MET A 230 -9.62 6.65 12.27
C MET A 230 -10.46 5.66 11.45
N ARG A 231 -11.65 6.07 11.00
CA ARG A 231 -12.56 5.22 10.21
C ARG A 231 -11.92 4.78 8.89
N ILE A 232 -11.26 5.70 8.20
CA ILE A 232 -10.64 5.43 6.90
C ILE A 232 -9.40 4.55 7.07
N MET A 233 -8.60 4.79 8.11
CA MET A 233 -7.47 3.92 8.46
C MET A 233 -7.91 2.49 8.77
N VAL A 234 -8.96 2.31 9.56
CA VAL A 234 -9.49 0.96 9.86
C VAL A 234 -10.02 0.28 8.60
N ARG A 235 -10.78 0.98 7.75
CA ARG A 235 -11.25 0.42 6.47
C ARG A 235 -10.10 0.04 5.55
N LEU A 236 -9.05 0.87 5.50
CA LEU A 236 -7.85 0.57 4.73
C LEU A 236 -7.17 -0.68 5.28
N LEU A 237 -6.95 -0.79 6.59
CA LEU A 237 -6.39 -1.99 7.22
C LEU A 237 -7.17 -3.25 6.83
N PHE A 238 -8.51 -3.22 6.94
CA PHE A 238 -9.35 -4.35 6.52
C PHE A 238 -9.23 -4.66 5.03
N ALA A 239 -9.18 -3.65 4.17
CA ALA A 239 -9.00 -3.85 2.73
C ALA A 239 -7.63 -4.49 2.41
N LEU A 240 -6.56 -4.04 3.09
CA LEU A 240 -5.22 -4.63 2.95
C LEU A 240 -5.20 -6.09 3.42
N LEU A 241 -5.82 -6.40 4.56
CA LEU A 241 -5.92 -7.78 5.04
C LEU A 241 -6.76 -8.67 4.11
N LEU A 242 -7.83 -8.16 3.52
CA LEU A 242 -8.61 -8.92 2.54
C LEU A 242 -7.81 -9.24 1.29
N VAL A 243 -7.04 -8.26 0.78
CA VAL A 243 -6.12 -8.48 -0.34
C VAL A 243 -5.04 -9.49 0.04
N GLU A 244 -4.44 -9.36 1.22
CA GLU A 244 -3.44 -10.31 1.76
C GLU A 244 -3.99 -11.74 1.77
N VAL A 245 -5.15 -11.95 2.42
CA VAL A 245 -5.79 -13.25 2.55
C VAL A 245 -6.20 -13.81 1.20
N PHE A 246 -6.69 -12.98 0.28
CA PHE A 246 -7.06 -13.41 -1.07
C PHE A 246 -5.84 -13.95 -1.84
N PHE A 247 -4.72 -13.22 -1.84
CA PHE A 247 -3.51 -13.68 -2.53
C PHE A 247 -2.86 -14.88 -1.84
N LEU A 248 -2.92 -14.95 -0.51
CA LEU A 248 -2.43 -16.10 0.25
C LEU A 248 -3.28 -17.35 -0.02
N ALA A 249 -4.60 -17.22 -0.09
CA ALA A 249 -5.51 -18.30 -0.47
C ALA A 249 -5.26 -18.76 -1.91
N LEU A 250 -5.08 -17.83 -2.85
CA LEU A 250 -4.80 -18.15 -4.26
C LEU A 250 -3.49 -18.94 -4.44
N ARG A 251 -2.53 -18.79 -3.52
CA ARG A 251 -1.29 -19.57 -3.51
C ARG A 251 -1.45 -20.98 -2.92
N LEU A 252 -2.49 -21.18 -2.11
CA LEU A 252 -2.79 -22.45 -1.43
C LEU A 252 -3.57 -23.44 -2.31
N PHE A 253 -4.22 -22.96 -3.36
CA PHE A 253 -4.98 -23.76 -4.34
C PHE A 253 -4.22 -23.87 -5.66
#